data_AF-A0A957F0D3-F1
#
_entry.id   AF-A0A957F0D3-F1
#
_cell.length_a   1.000
_cell.length_b   1.000
_cell.length_c   1.000
_cell.angle_alpha   90.00
_cell.angle_beta   90.00
_cell.angle_gamma   90.00
#
_symmetry.space_group_name_H-M   'P 1'
#
loop_
_entity.id
_entity.type
_entity.pdbx_description
1 polymer ?
#
loop_
_entity_poly.entity_id
_entity_poly.type
_entity_poly.pdbx_seq_one_letter_code
_entity_poly.pdbx_strand_id
1 'polypeptide(L)'
;GAILYLLLLGEPPFDLQQARHFFEVLPPQLNKLNGFEPYIAQALRRCLAAEPSERFATIAELRHSLNLPLPPTQAAQARAELGELVQMIAAELKR
;
A
#
# COMPACT_ATOMS: atom_id res chain seq x y z
N GLY A 1 2.58 2.61 1.88
CA GLY A 1 3.50 1.54 1.44
C GLY A 1 2.98 0.18 1.83
N ALA A 2 3.32 -0.30 3.02
CA ALA A 2 3.05 -1.68 3.43
C ALA A 2 1.56 -2.08 3.39
N ILE A 3 0.66 -1.19 3.80
CA ILE A 3 -0.79 -1.43 3.70
C ILE A 3 -1.24 -1.58 2.25
N LEU A 4 -0.76 -0.72 1.34
CA LEU A 4 -1.11 -0.82 -0.09
C LEU A 4 -0.59 -2.14 -0.69
N TYR A 5 0.61 -2.57 -0.31
CA TYR A 5 1.15 -3.86 -0.72
C TYR A 5 0.24 -5.01 -0.24
N LEU A 6 -0.13 -5.00 1.05
CA LEU A 6 -1.01 -6.01 1.65
C LEU A 6 -2.38 -6.07 0.95
N LEU A 7 -2.97 -4.93 0.61
CA LEU A 7 -4.26 -4.89 -0.09
C LEU A 7 -4.18 -5.49 -1.51
N LEU A 8 -3.05 -5.32 -2.19
CA LEU A 8 -2.88 -5.76 -3.57
C LEU A 8 -2.44 -7.23 -3.68
N LEU A 9 -1.67 -7.73 -2.71
CA LEU A 9 -1.05 -9.05 -2.78
C LEU A 9 -1.57 -10.02 -1.71
N GLY A 10 -2.38 -9.55 -0.76
CA GLY A 10 -3.00 -10.38 0.28
C GLY A 10 -2.06 -10.78 1.42
N GLU A 11 -0.77 -10.47 1.32
CA GLU A 11 0.25 -10.76 2.32
C GLU A 11 1.12 -9.53 2.60
N PRO A 12 1.68 -9.39 3.82
CA PRO A 12 2.55 -8.27 4.13
C PRO A 12 3.84 -8.32 3.29
N PRO A 13 4.45 -7.16 2.98
CA PRO A 13 5.68 -7.13 2.18
C PRO A 13 6.89 -7.77 2.87
N PHE A 14 6.86 -7.86 4.19
CA PHE A 14 7.95 -8.42 5.00
C PHE A 14 7.36 -9.28 6.11
N ASP A 15 8.00 -10.41 6.42
CA ASP A 15 7.69 -11.15 7.64
C ASP A 15 8.22 -10.41 8.89
N LEU A 16 7.81 -10.84 10.09
CA LEU A 16 8.21 -10.18 11.35
C LEU A 16 9.72 -10.22 11.64
N GLN A 17 10.46 -11.17 11.07
CA GLN A 17 11.92 -11.25 11.21
C GLN A 17 12.65 -10.34 10.20
N GLN A 18 12.12 -10.26 8.98
CA GLN A 18 12.59 -9.37 7.91
C GLN A 18 12.24 -7.91 8.20
N ALA A 19 11.14 -7.63 8.91
CA ALA A 19 10.76 -6.29 9.33
C ALA A 19 11.82 -5.62 10.23
N ARG A 20 12.65 -6.41 10.92
CA ARG A 20 13.79 -5.89 11.71
C ARG A 20 14.96 -5.44 10.85
N HIS A 21 15.05 -5.92 9.61
CA HIS A 21 16.10 -5.61 8.63
C HIS A 21 15.50 -4.90 7.39
N PHE A 22 14.46 -4.09 7.61
CA PHE A 22 13.68 -3.40 6.58
C PHE A 22 14.54 -2.60 5.57
N PHE A 23 15.78 -2.29 5.94
CA PHE A 23 16.73 -1.52 5.15
C PHE A 23 17.56 -2.35 4.14
N GLU A 24 17.56 -3.68 4.25
CA GLU A 24 18.48 -4.53 3.47
C GLU A 24 17.77 -5.35 2.38
N VAL A 25 16.44 -5.39 2.39
CA VAL A 25 15.65 -6.31 1.55
C VAL A 25 14.67 -5.52 0.69
N LEU A 26 14.83 -5.61 -0.64
CA LEU A 26 13.77 -5.19 -1.57
C LEU A 26 12.51 -5.97 -1.23
N PRO A 27 11.30 -5.35 -1.19
CA PRO A 27 10.07 -6.08 -0.92
C PRO A 27 9.98 -7.27 -1.87
N PRO A 28 10.03 -8.52 -1.36
CA PRO A 28 9.89 -9.69 -2.20
C PRO A 28 8.56 -9.57 -2.94
N GLN A 29 8.52 -10.05 -4.19
CA GLN A 29 7.29 -10.26 -4.96
C GLN A 29 6.60 -9.10 -5.68
N LEU A 30 7.24 -7.94 -5.90
CA LEU A 30 6.66 -6.92 -6.81
C LEU A 30 6.40 -7.46 -8.24
N ASN A 31 7.07 -8.54 -8.65
CA ASN A 31 6.83 -9.27 -9.89
C ASN A 31 5.50 -10.05 -9.92
N LYS A 32 4.86 -10.31 -8.78
CA LYS A 32 3.50 -10.90 -8.76
C LYS A 32 2.41 -9.90 -9.14
N LEU A 33 2.74 -8.62 -9.28
CA LEU A 33 1.85 -7.58 -9.75
C LEU A 33 1.59 -7.63 -11.27
N ASN A 34 1.84 -8.75 -11.96
CA ASN A 34 1.73 -8.89 -13.42
C ASN A 34 0.32 -8.61 -14.01
N GLY A 35 -0.70 -8.31 -13.20
CA GLY A 35 -2.02 -7.84 -13.63
C GLY A 35 -2.35 -6.39 -13.23
N PHE A 36 -1.42 -5.68 -12.58
CA PHE A 36 -1.59 -4.28 -12.19
C PHE A 36 -0.81 -3.37 -13.12
N GLU A 37 -1.31 -2.15 -13.26
CA GLU A 37 -0.66 -1.12 -14.06
C GLU A 37 0.78 -0.86 -13.56
N PRO A 38 1.77 -0.71 -14.47
CA PRO A 38 3.19 -0.56 -14.11
C PRO A 38 3.48 0.56 -13.11
N TYR A 39 2.67 1.64 -13.10
CA TYR A 39 2.81 2.75 -12.17
C TYR A 39 2.56 2.34 -10.71
N ILE A 40 1.72 1.33 -10.44
CA ILE A 40 1.42 0.84 -9.09
C ILE A 40 2.65 0.15 -8.50
N ALA A 41 3.29 -0.72 -9.29
CA ALA A 41 4.52 -1.40 -8.87
C ALA A 41 5.66 -0.40 -8.61
N GLN A 42 5.77 0.64 -9.45
CA GLN A 42 6.76 1.71 -9.27
C GLN A 42 6.48 2.54 -8.01
N ALA A 43 5.22 2.89 -7.75
CA ALA A 43 4.82 3.62 -6.55
C ALA A 43 5.05 2.78 -5.28
N LEU A 44 4.75 1.48 -5.31
CA LEU A 44 5.05 0.57 -4.20
C LEU A 44 6.55 0.47 -3.92
N ARG A 45 7.39 0.40 -4.97
CA ARG A 45 8.85 0.37 -4.83
C ARG A 45 9.37 1.62 -4.12
N ARG A 46 8.94 2.82 -4.54
CA ARG A 46 9.32 4.08 -3.85
C ARG A 46 8.76 4.13 -2.43
N CYS A 47 7.52 3.71 -2.20
CA CYS A 47 6.93 3.69 -0.86
C CYS A 47 7.69 2.82 0.15
N LEU A 48 8.28 1.73 -0.33
CA LEU A 48 8.95 0.72 0.48
C LEU A 48 10.48 0.80 0.39
N ALA A 49 11.02 1.89 -0.17
CA ALA A 49 12.46 2.09 -0.25
C ALA A 49 13.09 2.09 1.16
N ALA A 50 14.25 1.45 1.28
CA ALA A 50 15.02 1.40 2.52
C ALA A 50 15.35 2.81 3.01
N GLU A 51 16.00 3.59 2.15
CA GLU A 51 16.40 4.96 2.43
C GLU A 51 15.19 5.91 2.46
N PRO A 52 14.96 6.66 3.55
CA PRO A 52 13.84 7.60 3.63
C PRO A 52 13.85 8.66 2.51
N SER A 53 15.02 9.07 2.05
CA SER A 53 15.19 10.04 0.96
C SER A 53 14.74 9.52 -0.41
N GLU A 54 14.66 8.19 -0.59
CA GLU A 54 14.18 7.58 -1.83
C GLU A 54 12.65 7.42 -1.86
N ARG A 55 11.99 7.64 -0.71
CA ARG A 55 10.52 7.59 -0.59
C ARG A 55 9.88 8.85 -1.16
N PHE A 56 8.55 8.81 -1.28
CA PHE A 56 7.78 10.01 -1.56
C PHE A 56 7.93 11.00 -0.39
N ALA A 57 8.29 12.24 -0.70
CA ALA A 57 8.46 13.28 0.31
C ALA A 57 7.12 13.70 0.91
N THR A 58 6.03 13.58 0.13
CA THR A 58 4.68 13.96 0.56
C THR A 58 3.64 12.96 0.08
N ILE A 59 2.49 12.95 0.76
CA ILE A 59 1.33 12.16 0.33
C ILE A 59 0.77 12.61 -1.03
N ALA A 60 0.92 13.89 -1.37
CA ALA A 60 0.46 14.44 -2.64
C ALA A 60 1.27 13.88 -3.81
N GLU A 61 2.58 13.70 -3.61
CA GLU A 61 3.49 13.09 -4.59
C GLU A 61 3.14 11.61 -4.81
N LEU A 62 2.87 10.86 -3.74
CA LEU A 62 2.38 9.48 -3.84
C LEU A 62 1.06 9.41 -4.62
N ARG A 63 0.10 10.29 -4.28
CA ARG A 63 -1.21 10.32 -4.95
C ARG A 63 -1.08 10.62 -6.44
N HIS A 64 -0.19 11.54 -6.81
CA HIS A 64 0.10 11.84 -8.20
C HIS A 64 0.74 10.64 -8.92
N SER A 65 1.70 9.97 -8.28
CA SER A 65 2.37 8.79 -8.83
C SER A 65 1.45 7.58 -9.01
N LEU A 66 0.42 7.43 -8.17
CA LEU A 66 -0.59 6.40 -8.33
C LEU A 66 -1.57 6.71 -9.47
N ASN A 67 -1.40 7.83 -10.17
CA ASN A 67 -2.19 8.25 -11.32
C ASN A 67 -3.68 7.96 -11.15
N LEU A 68 -4.22 8.21 -9.95
CA LEU A 68 -5.62 7.98 -9.63
C LEU A 68 -6.40 9.19 -10.16
N PRO A 69 -7.05 9.13 -11.34
CA PRO A 69 -8.15 10.04 -11.60
C PRO A 69 -9.20 9.69 -10.54
N LEU A 70 -9.47 10.60 -9.62
CA LEU A 70 -10.65 10.46 -8.77
C LEU A 70 -11.81 11.05 -9.56
N PRO A 71 -12.70 10.24 -10.16
CA PRO A 71 -14.06 10.73 -10.33
C PRO A 71 -14.58 10.97 -8.91
N PRO A 72 -15.15 12.16 -8.62
CA PRO A 72 -15.51 12.57 -7.26
C PRO A 72 -16.49 11.61 -6.55
N THR A 73 -17.18 10.76 -7.32
CA THR A 73 -18.11 9.74 -6.84
C THR A 73 -17.47 8.46 -6.32
N GLN A 74 -16.42 7.94 -6.95
CA GLN A 74 -15.82 6.64 -6.54
C GLN A 74 -14.94 6.77 -5.28
N ALA A 75 -14.33 7.94 -5.08
CA ALA A 75 -13.53 8.22 -3.88
C ALA A 75 -14.37 8.21 -2.60
N ALA A 76 -15.63 8.67 -2.69
CA ALA A 76 -16.57 8.70 -1.59
C ALA A 76 -17.10 7.28 -1.25
N GLN A 77 -17.41 6.48 -2.28
CA GLN A 77 -17.85 5.09 -2.11
C GLN A 77 -16.75 4.21 -1.50
N ALA A 78 -15.52 4.27 -2.03
CA ALA A 78 -14.39 3.50 -1.48
C ALA A 78 -14.08 3.89 -0.01
N ARG A 79 -14.28 5.15 0.38
CA ARG A 79 -14.14 5.60 1.77
C ARG A 79 -15.22 5.03 2.68
N ALA A 80 -16.45 4.94 2.21
CA ALA A 80 -17.55 4.35 2.96
C ALA A 80 -17.31 2.86 3.19
N GLU A 81 -16.96 2.11 2.14
CA GLU A 81 -16.71 0.67 2.21
C GLU A 81 -15.52 0.32 3.12
N LEU A 82 -14.40 1.07 3.03
CA LEU A 82 -13.27 0.88 3.93
C LEU A 82 -13.62 1.24 5.39
N GLY A 83 -14.47 2.24 5.60
CA GLY A 83 -14.96 2.60 6.92
C GLY A 83 -15.76 1.47 7.56
N GLU A 84 -16.65 0.83 6.80
CA GLU A 84 -17.43 -0.32 7.26
C GLU A 84 -16.54 -1.52 7.59
N LEU A 85 -15.56 -1.82 6.74
CA LEU A 85 -14.61 -2.92 6.96
C LEU A 85 -13.81 -2.72 8.26
N VAL A 86 -13.33 -1.51 8.52
CA VAL A 86 -12.59 -1.17 9.73
C VAL A 86 -13.46 -1.29 10.98
N GLN A 87 -14.72 -0.87 10.91
CA GLN A 87 -15.67 -1.02 12.02
C GLN A 87 -15.99 -2.48 12.32
N MET A 88 -16.15 -3.30 11.29
CA MET A 88 -16.38 -4.74 11.43
C MET A 88 -15.18 -5.42 12.11
N ILE A 89 -13.95 -5.14 11.66
CA ILE A 89 -12.74 -5.68 12.29
C ILE A 89 -12.61 -5.20 13.74
N ALA A 90 -12.90 -3.93 14.01
CA ALA A 90 -12.85 -3.38 15.36
C ALA A 90 -13.91 -3.98 16.31
N ALA A 91 -15.05 -4.41 15.79
CA ALA A 91 -16.09 -5.09 16.55
C ALA A 91 -15.68 -6.54 16.88
N GLU A 92 -15.09 -7.25 15.93
CA GLU A 92 -14.61 -8.62 16.11
C GLU A 92 -13.45 -8.70 17.11
N LEU A 93 -12.57 -7.69 17.14
CA LEU A 93 -11.45 -7.61 18.10
C LEU A 93 -11.87 -7.24 19.53
N LYS A 94 -13.13 -6.84 19.75
CA LYS A 94 -13.68 -6.46 21.07
C LYS A 94 -14.50 -7.59 21.73
N ARG A 95 -14.66 -8.74 21.06
CA ARG A 95 -15.25 -9.97 21.61
C ARG A 95 -14.18 -10.87 22.21
#